data_AF-A0A947YEG9-F1
#
_entry.id   AF-A0A947YEG9-F1
#
_cell.length_a   1.000
_cell.length_b   1.000
_cell.length_c   1.000
_cell.angle_alpha   90.00
_cell.angle_beta   90.00
_cell.angle_gamma   90.00
#
_symmetry.space_group_name_H-M   'P 1'
#
loop_
_entity.id
_entity.type
_entity.pdbx_description
1 polymer ?
#
loop_
_entity_poly.entity_id
_entity_poly.type
_entity_poly.pdbx_seq_one_letter_code
_entity_poly.pdbx_strand_id
1 'polypeptide(L)'
;MFEQGKTKLKEKFKKTDSSLLRRELERFTIELSWKSSQIEGNTYSLLEAEELIKNKKQAKGHDKSEAIMILNHKNTFDTILAKKDSFKEISIADVRAIHTELVRDLGITTGVRESGVGITGTKYLPLDNKWQINEALKKLVNQTKNVQSVPEIALIFLSMLSYNRLTTGIKEHQG
;
A
#
# COMPACT_ATOMS: atom_id res chain seq x y z
N MET A 1 -24.49 -7.61 -5.05
CA MET A 1 -23.99 -7.59 -3.65
C MET A 1 -23.12 -6.37 -3.36
N PHE A 2 -22.04 -6.10 -4.12
CA PHE A 2 -21.13 -4.97 -3.85
C PHE A 2 -21.79 -3.58 -3.96
N GLU A 3 -22.52 -3.30 -5.05
CA GLU A 3 -23.19 -1.99 -5.22
C GLU A 3 -24.27 -1.73 -4.15
N GLN A 4 -24.99 -2.77 -3.70
CA GLN A 4 -25.93 -2.66 -2.58
C GLN A 4 -25.21 -2.35 -1.26
N GLY A 5 -24.05 -2.99 -1.03
CA GLY A 5 -23.19 -2.68 0.12
C GLY A 5 -22.70 -1.23 0.10
N LYS A 6 -22.24 -0.76 -1.07
CA LYS A 6 -21.77 0.61 -1.29
C LYS A 6 -22.86 1.65 -1.02
N THR A 7 -24.09 1.42 -1.48
CA THR A 7 -25.22 2.31 -1.21
C THR A 7 -25.56 2.37 0.28
N LYS A 8 -25.66 1.22 0.95
CA LYS A 8 -25.89 1.15 2.41
C LYS A 8 -24.78 1.86 3.19
N LEU A 9 -23.52 1.69 2.77
CA LEU A 9 -22.37 2.35 3.39
C LEU A 9 -22.44 3.87 3.22
N LYS A 10 -22.77 4.35 2.01
CA LYS A 10 -22.94 5.79 1.71
C LYS A 10 -24.04 6.41 2.57
N GLU A 11 -25.17 5.74 2.72
CA GLU A 11 -26.27 6.20 3.58
C GLU A 11 -25.86 6.25 5.04
N LYS A 12 -25.14 5.23 5.52
CA LYS A 12 -24.60 5.20 6.88
C LYS A 12 -23.65 6.37 7.12
N PHE A 13 -22.73 6.63 6.19
CA PHE A 13 -21.78 7.75 6.30
C PHE A 13 -22.47 9.12 6.28
N LYS A 14 -23.53 9.31 5.48
CA LYS A 14 -24.31 10.57 5.48
C LYS A 14 -24.97 10.85 6.84
N LYS A 15 -25.33 9.81 7.59
CA LYS A 15 -26.01 9.92 8.90
C LYS A 15 -25.04 9.91 10.08
N THR A 16 -23.75 9.65 9.83
CA THR A 16 -22.74 9.51 10.88
C THR A 16 -22.17 10.87 11.22
N ASP A 17 -22.05 11.16 12.52
CA ASP A 17 -21.40 12.38 13.01
C ASP A 17 -19.94 12.47 12.53
N SER A 18 -19.48 13.68 12.19
CA SER A 18 -18.15 13.88 11.62
C SER A 18 -17.02 13.50 12.59
N SER A 19 -17.21 13.66 13.90
CA SER A 19 -16.25 13.25 14.91
C SER A 19 -16.14 11.73 15.00
N LEU A 20 -17.28 11.04 14.89
CA LEU A 20 -17.33 9.58 14.85
C LEU A 20 -16.65 9.04 13.59
N LEU A 21 -16.93 9.62 12.43
CA LEU A 21 -16.27 9.23 11.18
C LEU A 21 -14.75 9.41 11.25
N ARG A 22 -14.27 10.52 11.83
CA ARG A 22 -12.84 10.76 12.02
C ARG A 22 -12.19 9.70 12.91
N ARG A 23 -12.87 9.32 14.01
CA ARG A 23 -12.38 8.29 14.94
C ARG A 23 -12.30 6.91 14.29
N GLU A 24 -13.32 6.52 13.53
CA GLU A 24 -13.31 5.24 12.81
C GLU A 24 -12.25 5.21 11.71
N LEU A 25 -12.02 6.34 11.02
CA LEU A 25 -10.96 6.45 10.02
C LEU A 25 -9.57 6.35 10.66
N GLU A 26 -9.34 7.01 11.79
CA GLU A 26 -8.08 6.89 12.55
C GLU A 26 -7.81 5.45 12.99
N ARG A 27 -8.82 4.76 13.56
CA ARG A 27 -8.73 3.33 13.91
C ARG A 27 -8.36 2.48 12.68
N PHE A 28 -9.05 2.69 11.56
CA PHE A 28 -8.78 1.98 10.32
C PHE A 28 -7.36 2.22 9.82
N THR A 29 -6.87 3.46 9.86
CA THR A 29 -5.50 3.81 9.46
C THR A 29 -4.46 3.11 10.33
N ILE A 30 -4.66 3.05 11.65
CA ILE A 30 -3.76 2.34 12.57
C ILE A 30 -3.74 0.85 12.25
N GLU A 31 -4.91 0.22 12.18
CA GLU A 31 -5.04 -1.21 11.90
C GLU A 31 -4.45 -1.58 10.53
N LEU A 32 -4.73 -0.78 9.50
CA LEU A 32 -4.19 -0.98 8.15
C LEU A 32 -2.67 -0.89 8.14
N SER A 33 -2.11 0.17 8.76
CA SER A 33 -0.66 0.39 8.77
C SER A 33 0.07 -0.74 9.50
N TRP A 34 -0.44 -1.12 10.68
CA TRP A 34 0.08 -2.25 11.44
C TRP A 34 -0.01 -3.55 10.65
N LYS A 35 -1.19 -3.88 10.10
CA LYS A 35 -1.41 -5.18 9.44
C LYS A 35 -0.58 -5.32 8.16
N SER A 36 -0.46 -4.24 7.38
CA SER A 36 0.41 -4.22 6.21
C SER A 36 1.87 -4.42 6.58
N SER A 37 2.38 -3.71 7.59
CA SER A 37 3.75 -3.93 8.07
C SER A 37 3.96 -5.35 8.62
N GLN A 38 2.99 -5.90 9.35
CA GLN A 38 3.07 -7.27 9.88
C GLN A 38 3.20 -8.32 8.78
N ILE A 39 2.46 -8.17 7.67
CA ILE A 39 2.60 -9.06 6.50
C ILE A 39 4.01 -8.97 5.91
N GLU A 40 4.61 -7.78 5.98
CA GLU A 40 6.00 -7.52 5.59
C GLU A 40 7.05 -7.99 6.64
N GLY A 41 6.62 -8.65 7.71
CA GLY A 41 7.51 -9.23 8.73
C GLY A 41 7.79 -8.33 9.93
N ASN A 42 7.15 -7.17 10.01
CA ASN A 42 7.25 -6.28 11.16
C ASN A 42 6.68 -6.94 12.43
N THR A 43 7.37 -6.73 13.55
CA THR A 43 7.15 -7.39 14.83
C THR A 43 6.39 -6.55 15.85
N TYR A 44 6.06 -5.29 15.54
CA TYR A 44 5.21 -4.47 16.40
C TYR A 44 3.86 -5.14 16.64
N SER A 45 3.38 -5.11 17.88
CA SER A 45 1.98 -5.40 18.20
C SER A 45 1.06 -4.25 17.78
N LEU A 46 -0.25 -4.53 17.71
CA LEU A 46 -1.24 -3.50 17.39
C LEU A 46 -1.23 -2.34 18.42
N LEU A 47 -1.04 -2.64 19.71
CA LEU A 47 -0.97 -1.63 20.77
C LEU A 47 0.28 -0.74 20.62
N GLU A 48 1.42 -1.33 20.27
CA GLU A 48 2.66 -0.57 20.03
C GLU A 48 2.56 0.30 18.78
N ALA A 49 1.92 -0.20 17.71
CA ALA A 49 1.67 0.60 16.51
C ALA A 49 0.68 1.75 16.79
N GLU A 50 -0.36 1.52 17.58
CA GLU A 50 -1.29 2.58 18.03
C GLU A 50 -0.53 3.66 18.81
N GLU A 51 0.29 3.26 19.78
CA GLU A 51 1.09 4.16 20.61
C GLU A 51 2.13 4.95 19.79
N LEU A 52 2.76 4.31 18.81
CA LEU A 52 3.67 4.95 17.86
C LEU A 52 2.96 6.01 17.01
N ILE A 53 1.79 5.68 16.45
CA ILE A 53 1.07 6.57 15.54
C ILE A 53 0.52 7.79 16.29
N LYS A 54 -0.13 7.57 17.44
CA LYS A 54 -0.86 8.61 18.20
C LYS A 54 0.06 9.43 19.09
N ASN A 55 0.98 8.78 19.79
CA ASN A 55 1.80 9.41 20.83
C ASN A 55 3.28 9.57 20.44
N LYS A 56 3.66 9.16 19.22
CA LYS A 56 5.05 9.22 18.71
C LYS A 56 6.05 8.47 19.59
N LYS A 57 5.58 7.49 20.34
CA LYS A 57 6.40 6.70 21.26
C LYS A 57 6.76 5.38 20.61
N GLN A 58 8.05 5.20 20.35
CA GLN A 58 8.58 3.95 19.81
C GLN A 58 8.59 2.85 20.88
N ALA A 59 8.27 1.64 20.47
CA ALA A 59 8.39 0.46 21.31
C ALA A 59 9.87 0.09 21.51
N LYS A 60 10.19 -0.53 22.65
CA LYS A 60 11.56 -0.96 22.95
C LYS A 60 11.81 -2.34 22.33
N GLY A 61 13.05 -2.60 21.92
CA GLY A 61 13.44 -3.93 21.41
C GLY A 61 13.10 -4.20 19.95
N HIS A 62 12.66 -3.17 19.21
CA HIS A 62 12.42 -3.24 17.77
C HIS A 62 13.47 -2.45 16.98
N ASP A 63 13.66 -2.84 15.73
CA ASP A 63 14.51 -2.09 14.82
C ASP A 63 13.87 -0.74 14.45
N LYS A 64 14.70 0.28 14.23
CA LYS A 64 14.21 1.61 13.83
C LYS A 64 13.44 1.57 12.51
N SER A 65 13.85 0.71 11.59
CA SER A 65 13.19 0.50 10.29
C SER A 65 11.76 0.00 10.44
N GLU A 66 11.44 -0.76 11.48
CA GLU A 66 10.09 -1.25 11.75
C GLU A 66 9.14 -0.11 12.12
N ALA A 67 9.58 0.82 12.97
CA ALA A 67 8.82 2.02 13.31
C ALA A 67 8.61 2.91 12.07
N ILE A 68 9.67 3.09 11.26
CA ILE A 68 9.61 3.88 10.02
C ILE A 68 8.60 3.27 9.04
N MET A 69 8.62 1.95 8.86
CA MET A 69 7.70 1.25 7.96
C MET A 69 6.23 1.50 8.33
N ILE A 70 5.88 1.38 9.61
CA ILE A 70 4.50 1.65 10.09
C ILE A 70 4.11 3.10 9.81
N LEU A 71 5.00 4.04 10.10
CA LEU A 71 4.75 5.47 9.85
C LEU A 71 4.62 5.77 8.36
N ASN A 72 5.39 5.10 7.50
CA ASN A 72 5.28 5.24 6.05
C ASN A 72 3.95 4.73 5.52
N HIS A 73 3.46 3.57 5.98
CA HIS A 73 2.12 3.09 5.61
C HIS A 73 1.04 4.09 6.01
N LYS A 74 1.11 4.60 7.24
CA LYS A 74 0.18 5.62 7.75
C LYS A 74 0.22 6.88 6.88
N ASN A 75 1.41 7.41 6.62
CA ASN A 75 1.58 8.65 5.85
C ASN A 75 1.17 8.47 4.38
N THR A 76 1.41 7.30 3.80
CA THR A 76 0.94 6.93 2.46
C THR A 76 -0.58 6.97 2.41
N PHE A 77 -1.25 6.33 3.36
CA PHE A 77 -2.70 6.29 3.42
C PHE A 77 -3.31 7.69 3.60
N ASP A 78 -2.75 8.51 4.49
CA ASP A 78 -3.18 9.90 4.67
C ASP A 78 -3.01 10.73 3.41
N THR A 79 -1.92 10.53 2.67
CA THR A 79 -1.67 11.20 1.39
C THR A 79 -2.72 10.83 0.35
N ILE A 80 -3.07 9.54 0.26
CA ILE A 80 -4.13 9.06 -0.63
C ILE A 80 -5.47 9.66 -0.24
N LEU A 81 -5.81 9.71 1.05
CA LEU A 81 -7.06 10.33 1.52
C LEU A 81 -7.13 11.82 1.21
N ALA A 82 -6.04 12.56 1.45
CA ALA A 82 -5.96 13.99 1.19
C ALA A 82 -6.08 14.31 -0.31
N LYS A 83 -5.60 13.42 -1.18
CA LYS A 83 -5.61 13.57 -2.64
C LYS A 83 -6.57 12.59 -3.33
N LYS A 84 -7.62 12.12 -2.65
CA LYS A 84 -8.50 11.04 -3.13
C LYS A 84 -9.03 11.22 -4.57
N ASP A 85 -9.27 12.46 -4.98
CA ASP A 85 -9.78 12.78 -6.32
C ASP A 85 -8.73 12.58 -7.42
N SER A 86 -7.43 12.72 -7.11
CA SER A 86 -6.34 12.45 -8.06
C SER A 86 -6.14 10.95 -8.30
N PHE A 87 -6.58 10.09 -7.38
CA PHE A 87 -6.47 8.62 -7.49
C PHE A 87 -7.68 7.96 -8.17
N LYS A 88 -8.60 8.73 -8.76
CA LYS A 88 -9.72 8.16 -9.54
C LYS A 88 -9.26 7.47 -10.82
N GLU A 89 -8.21 8.01 -11.44
CA GLU A 89 -7.50 7.38 -12.55
C GLU A 89 -6.06 7.18 -12.14
N ILE A 90 -5.65 5.93 -11.92
CA ILE A 90 -4.32 5.62 -11.43
C ILE A 90 -3.32 5.67 -12.59
N SER A 91 -2.31 6.51 -12.50
CA SER A 91 -1.21 6.60 -13.45
C SER A 91 0.04 5.83 -12.98
N ILE A 92 1.03 5.70 -13.86
CA ILE A 92 2.35 5.15 -13.51
C ILE A 92 3.04 6.01 -12.46
N ALA A 93 2.86 7.34 -12.54
CA ALA A 93 3.44 8.27 -11.57
C ALA A 93 2.83 8.05 -10.18
N ASP A 94 1.53 7.76 -10.10
CA ASP A 94 0.86 7.47 -8.83
C ASP A 94 1.39 6.19 -8.18
N VAL A 95 1.55 5.11 -8.96
CA VAL A 95 2.13 3.85 -8.45
C VAL A 95 3.54 4.08 -7.92
N ARG A 96 4.37 4.84 -8.64
CA ARG A 96 5.74 5.17 -8.22
C ARG A 96 5.77 6.07 -6.99
N ALA A 97 4.88 7.06 -6.91
CA ALA A 97 4.78 7.95 -5.77
C ALA A 97 4.37 7.19 -4.51
N ILE A 98 3.40 6.27 -4.61
CA ILE A 98 3.00 5.39 -3.51
C ILE A 98 4.17 4.52 -3.07
N HIS A 99 4.87 3.85 -4.00
CA HIS A 99 6.04 3.03 -3.64
C HIS A 99 7.11 3.86 -2.93
N THR A 100 7.42 5.05 -3.44
CA THR A 100 8.39 5.97 -2.85
C THR A 100 8.04 6.34 -1.41
N GLU A 101 6.77 6.65 -1.15
CA GLU A 101 6.31 6.99 0.20
C GLU A 101 6.37 5.79 1.15
N LEU A 102 6.03 4.59 0.68
CA LEU A 102 6.08 3.37 1.47
C LEU A 102 7.51 3.01 1.91
N VAL A 103 8.50 3.25 1.04
CA VAL A 103 9.89 2.85 1.28
C VAL A 103 10.80 3.97 1.78
N ARG A 104 10.26 5.17 2.00
CA ARG A 104 11.03 6.35 2.44
C ARG A 104 11.84 6.04 3.71
N ASP A 105 13.11 6.44 3.74
CA ASP A 105 14.02 6.25 4.88
C ASP A 105 14.26 4.79 5.30
N LEU A 106 13.90 3.80 4.46
CA LEU A 106 14.19 2.38 4.68
C LEU A 106 15.43 1.89 3.93
N GLY A 107 16.13 2.77 3.21
CA GLY A 107 17.30 2.42 2.40
C GLY A 107 16.98 1.67 1.11
N ILE A 108 15.70 1.50 0.75
CA ILE A 108 15.26 0.77 -0.43
C ILE A 108 15.22 1.68 -1.65
N THR A 109 15.74 1.18 -2.77
CA THR A 109 15.69 1.89 -4.06
C THR A 109 14.27 2.08 -4.56
N THR A 110 13.94 3.32 -4.95
CA THR A 110 12.62 3.69 -5.47
C THR A 110 12.49 3.40 -6.96
N GLY A 111 11.27 3.14 -7.42
CA GLY A 111 10.96 2.98 -8.83
C GLY A 111 10.90 1.52 -9.28
N VAL A 112 11.04 1.30 -10.59
CA VAL A 112 11.02 -0.06 -11.14
C VAL A 112 12.38 -0.71 -10.93
N ARG A 113 12.38 -2.00 -10.57
CA ARG A 113 13.65 -2.72 -10.37
C ARG A 113 14.43 -2.88 -11.68
N GLU A 114 15.74 -2.98 -11.55
CA GLU A 114 16.66 -3.06 -12.68
C GLU A 114 17.09 -4.49 -13.01
N SER A 115 17.08 -5.37 -12.01
CA SER A 115 17.50 -6.77 -12.11
C SER A 115 16.35 -7.75 -11.85
N GLY A 116 16.56 -9.00 -12.24
CA GLY A 116 15.67 -10.12 -11.91
C GLY A 116 15.68 -10.45 -10.42
N VAL A 117 14.58 -11.01 -9.95
CA VAL A 117 14.41 -11.49 -8.57
C VAL A 117 13.79 -12.88 -8.60
N GLY A 118 14.08 -13.71 -7.60
CA GLY A 118 13.39 -14.97 -7.36
C GLY A 118 12.34 -14.82 -6.26
N ILE A 119 11.28 -15.63 -6.30
CA ILE A 119 10.36 -15.74 -5.17
C ILE A 119 10.65 -17.04 -4.42
N THR A 120 11.10 -16.93 -3.18
CA THR A 120 11.39 -18.09 -2.32
C THR A 120 10.17 -19.02 -2.22
N GLY A 121 10.42 -20.32 -2.36
CA GLY A 121 9.37 -21.35 -2.27
C GLY A 121 8.62 -21.62 -3.58
N THR A 122 9.04 -21.03 -4.70
CA THR A 122 8.46 -21.32 -6.02
C THR A 122 9.52 -21.31 -7.13
N LYS A 123 9.23 -21.98 -8.25
CA LYS A 123 10.02 -21.91 -9.51
C LYS A 123 9.65 -20.70 -10.36
N TYR A 124 8.67 -19.91 -9.93
CA TYR A 124 8.22 -18.75 -10.66
C TYR A 124 9.29 -17.66 -10.70
N LEU A 125 9.57 -17.18 -11.92
CA LEU A 125 10.46 -16.06 -12.18
C LEU A 125 9.62 -14.90 -12.72
N PRO A 126 9.52 -13.78 -11.97
CA PRO A 126 8.99 -12.54 -12.50
C PRO A 126 9.80 -12.05 -13.71
N LEU A 127 9.28 -11.03 -14.42
CA LEU A 127 10.02 -10.31 -15.47
C LEU A 127 11.44 -9.98 -14.98
N ASP A 128 12.48 -9.95 -15.79
CA ASP A 128 13.85 -9.84 -15.25
C ASP A 128 14.53 -8.50 -15.56
N ASN A 129 13.91 -7.66 -16.37
CA ASN A 129 14.49 -6.40 -16.81
C ASN A 129 13.54 -5.21 -16.77
N LYS A 130 14.13 -4.03 -16.56
CA LYS A 130 13.46 -2.74 -16.46
C LYS A 130 12.54 -2.42 -17.63
N TRP A 131 12.89 -2.83 -18.86
CA TRP A 131 12.08 -2.56 -20.05
C TRP A 131 10.76 -3.32 -20.02
N GLN A 132 10.80 -4.63 -19.80
CA GLN A 132 9.60 -5.45 -19.68
C GLN A 132 8.70 -4.99 -18.54
N ILE A 133 9.28 -4.62 -17.39
CA ILE A 133 8.55 -4.12 -16.22
C ILE A 133 7.82 -2.82 -16.53
N ASN A 134 8.49 -1.87 -17.20
CA ASN A 134 7.86 -0.62 -17.60
C ASN A 134 6.73 -0.85 -18.61
N GLU A 135 6.92 -1.75 -19.58
CA GLU A 135 5.87 -2.11 -20.54
C GLU A 135 4.68 -2.80 -19.86
N ALA A 136 4.93 -3.71 -18.91
CA ALA A 136 3.87 -4.34 -18.12
C ALA A 136 3.10 -3.31 -17.29
N LEU A 137 3.79 -2.35 -16.67
CA LEU A 137 3.16 -1.28 -15.88
C LEU A 137 2.32 -0.33 -16.76
N LYS A 138 2.80 0.02 -17.96
CA LYS A 138 2.02 0.79 -18.94
C LYS A 138 0.76 0.04 -19.36
N LYS A 139 0.87 -1.24 -19.70
CA LYS A 139 -0.28 -2.08 -20.07
C LYS A 139 -1.29 -2.17 -18.94
N LEU A 140 -0.83 -2.41 -17.70
CA LEU A 140 -1.65 -2.48 -16.50
C LEU A 140 -2.49 -1.21 -16.32
N VAL A 141 -1.83 -0.05 -16.25
CA VAL A 141 -2.51 1.24 -16.07
C VAL A 141 -3.48 1.52 -17.21
N ASN A 142 -3.09 1.25 -18.46
CA ASN A 142 -3.95 1.50 -19.61
C ASN A 142 -5.20 0.60 -19.63
N GLN A 143 -5.07 -0.67 -19.23
CA GLN A 143 -6.21 -1.59 -19.13
C GLN A 143 -7.22 -1.12 -18.08
N THR A 144 -6.75 -0.62 -16.94
CA THR A 144 -7.65 -0.18 -15.86
C THR A 144 -8.48 1.06 -16.21
N LYS A 145 -8.09 1.86 -17.20
CA LYS A 145 -8.85 3.04 -17.65
C LYS A 145 -10.24 2.71 -18.19
N ASN A 146 -10.41 1.50 -18.74
CA ASN A 146 -11.68 1.05 -19.33
C ASN A 146 -12.56 0.28 -18.33
N VAL A 147 -12.10 0.08 -17.10
CA VAL A 147 -12.81 -0.69 -16.07
C VAL A 147 -13.58 0.28 -15.17
N GLN A 148 -14.90 0.09 -15.05
CA GLN A 148 -15.74 0.96 -14.23
C GLN A 148 -15.79 0.51 -12.76
N SER A 149 -15.56 -0.77 -12.49
CA SER A 149 -15.69 -1.39 -11.18
C SER A 149 -14.42 -1.16 -10.34
N VAL A 150 -14.53 -0.36 -9.27
CA VAL A 150 -13.42 -0.11 -8.34
C VAL A 150 -12.85 -1.40 -7.73
N PRO A 151 -13.66 -2.38 -7.28
CA PRO A 151 -13.12 -3.66 -6.80
C PRO A 151 -12.34 -4.43 -7.85
N GLU A 152 -12.77 -4.36 -9.11
CA GLU A 152 -12.10 -5.03 -10.22
C GLU A 152 -10.75 -4.37 -10.50
N ILE A 153 -10.70 -3.03 -10.55
CA ILE A 153 -9.45 -2.27 -10.64
C ILE A 153 -8.51 -2.66 -9.49
N ALA A 154 -9.01 -2.69 -8.25
CA ALA A 154 -8.22 -3.06 -7.07
C ALA A 154 -7.65 -4.49 -7.18
N LEU A 155 -8.46 -5.45 -7.62
CA LEU A 155 -8.04 -6.85 -7.81
C LEU A 155 -7.00 -6.99 -8.94
N ILE A 156 -7.18 -6.26 -10.04
CA ILE A 156 -6.22 -6.22 -11.15
C ILE A 156 -4.88 -5.69 -10.66
N PHE A 157 -4.84 -4.54 -9.96
CA PHE A 157 -3.59 -4.01 -9.41
C PHE A 157 -2.96 -4.97 -8.41
N LEU A 158 -3.74 -5.50 -7.45
CA LEU A 158 -3.23 -6.45 -6.45
C LEU A 158 -2.57 -7.66 -7.12
N SER A 159 -3.23 -8.25 -8.11
CA SER A 159 -2.74 -9.45 -8.80
C SER A 159 -1.51 -9.14 -9.67
N MET A 160 -1.59 -8.09 -10.48
CA MET A 160 -0.57 -7.79 -11.49
C MET A 160 0.70 -7.19 -10.88
N LEU A 161 0.60 -6.36 -9.84
CA LEU A 161 1.76 -5.84 -9.12
C LEU A 161 2.49 -6.98 -8.39
N SER A 162 1.74 -7.87 -7.73
CA SER A 162 2.30 -9.03 -7.00
C SER A 162 2.95 -10.05 -7.92
N TYR A 163 2.29 -10.38 -9.04
CA TYR A 163 2.79 -11.34 -10.02
C TYR A 163 4.08 -10.83 -10.67
N ASN A 164 4.08 -9.63 -11.24
CA ASN A 164 5.22 -9.14 -12.00
C ASN A 164 6.38 -8.60 -11.14
N ARG A 165 6.17 -8.44 -9.82
CA ARG A 165 7.13 -7.85 -8.87
C ARG A 165 7.75 -6.57 -9.41
N LEU A 166 6.95 -5.53 -9.67
CA LEU A 166 7.42 -4.40 -10.49
C LEU A 166 8.45 -3.48 -9.82
N THR A 167 8.49 -3.46 -8.49
CA THR A 167 9.36 -2.60 -7.67
C THR A 167 10.22 -3.44 -6.75
N THR A 168 11.34 -2.88 -6.27
CA THR A 168 12.13 -3.51 -5.21
C THR A 168 11.29 -3.69 -3.96
N GLY A 169 11.33 -4.89 -3.38
CA GLY A 169 10.54 -5.26 -2.22
C GLY A 169 11.10 -4.70 -0.90
N ILE A 170 10.22 -4.50 0.08
CA ILE A 170 10.63 -4.10 1.44
C ILE A 170 11.47 -5.19 2.13
N LYS A 171 11.15 -6.46 1.84
CA LYS A 171 11.90 -7.62 2.34
C LYS A 171 13.22 -7.90 1.62
N GLU A 172 13.33 -7.50 0.35
CA GLU A 172 14.50 -7.85 -0.48
C GLU A 172 15.78 -7.12 -0.04
N HIS A 173 15.65 -6.04 0.75
CA HIS A 173 16.78 -5.24 1.25
C HIS A 173 17.17 -5.58 2.71
N GLN A 174 16.43 -6.45 3.40
CA GLN A 174 16.70 -6.82 4.80
C GLN A 174 17.41 -8.17 4.95
N GLY A 175 17.88 -8.76 3.84
CA GLY A 175 18.63 -10.00 3.79
C GLY A 175 20.06 -9.80 3.31
#